data_AF-A0A212F2T5-F1
#
_entry.id   AF-A0A212F2T5-F1
#
_cell.length_a   1.000
_cell.length_b   1.000
_cell.length_c   1.000
_cell.angle_alpha   90.00
_cell.angle_beta   90.00
_cell.angle_gamma   90.00
#
_symmetry.space_group_name_H-M   'P 1'
#
loop_
_entity.id
_entity.type
_entity.pdbx_description
1 polymer ?
#
loop_
_entity_poly.entity_id
_entity_poly.type
_entity_poly.pdbx_seq_one_letter_code
_entity_poly.pdbx_strand_id
1 'polypeptide(L)' 'MSALVDKAKSVVRDLDPTNDLTFLRIRSKKSEVMVAPDKDFILIVVQSPLE' A
#
# COMPACT_ATOMS: atom_id res chain seq x y z
N MET A 1 5.99 2.72 -12.29
CA MET A 1 4.64 2.51 -11.72
C MET A 1 4.74 2.13 -10.24
N SER A 2 5.43 2.95 -9.42
CA SER A 2 5.59 2.72 -7.97
C SER A 2 5.43 3.99 -7.13
N ALA A 3 5.19 5.16 -7.75
CA ALA A 3 5.18 6.45 -7.07
C ALA A 3 4.23 6.51 -5.86
N LEU A 4 3.14 5.74 -5.86
CA LEU A 4 2.23 5.65 -4.72
C LEU A 4 2.87 4.91 -3.53
N VAL A 5 3.52 3.78 -3.77
CA VAL A 5 4.18 2.98 -2.72
C VAL A 5 5.41 3.70 -2.19
N ASP A 6 6.20 4.31 -3.07
CA ASP A 6 7.39 5.06 -2.67
C ASP A 6 7.03 6.28 -1.82
N LYS A 7 5.96 7.00 -2.20
CA LYS A 7 5.43 8.09 -1.37
C LYS A 7 4.87 7.59 -0.05
N ALA A 8 4.11 6.49 -0.05
CA ALA A 8 3.57 5.92 1.18
C ALA A 8 4.69 5.47 2.14
N LYS A 9 5.76 4.86 1.62
CA LYS A 9 6.97 4.52 2.39
C LYS A 9 7.64 5.77 2.97
N SER A 10 7.79 6.82 2.16
CA SER A 10 8.38 8.10 2.63
C SER A 10 7.56 8.67 3.77
N VAL A 11 6.23 8.77 3.63
CA VAL A 11 5.36 9.34 4.65
C VAL A 11 5.39 8.55 5.96
N VAL A 12 5.44 7.21 5.90
CA VAL A 12 5.58 6.37 7.11
C VAL A 12 6.91 6.65 7.80
N ARG A 13 8.02 6.75 7.04
CA ARG A 13 9.35 7.05 7.59
C ARG A 13 9.50 8.48 8.10
N ASP A 14 8.82 9.43 7.47
CA ASP A 14 8.79 10.84 7.90
C ASP A 14 8.03 10.99 9.22
N LEU A 15 7.03 10.13 9.49
CA LEU A 15 6.30 10.08 10.75
C LEU A 15 7.11 9.37 11.84
N ASP A 16 7.67 8.20 11.52
CA ASP A 16 8.57 7.44 12.38
C ASP A 16 9.63 6.71 11.52
N PRO A 17 10.91 7.08 11.64
CA PRO A 17 11.97 6.50 10.82
C PRO A 17 12.26 5.02 11.16
N THR A 18 11.74 4.50 12.27
CA THR A 18 11.86 3.08 12.66
C THR A 18 10.77 2.20 12.06
N ASN A 19 9.75 2.79 11.44
CA ASN A 19 8.62 2.07 10.86
C ASN A 19 8.83 1.87 9.36
N ASP A 20 8.55 0.65 8.88
CA ASP A 20 8.50 0.33 7.46
C ASP A 20 7.07 0.02 7.03
N LEU A 21 6.70 0.44 5.81
CA LEU A 21 5.41 0.13 5.22
C LEU A 21 5.37 -1.35 4.82
N THR A 22 4.70 -2.17 5.63
CA THR A 22 4.53 -3.62 5.38
C THR A 22 3.28 -3.93 4.55
N PHE A 23 2.20 -3.18 4.76
CA PHE A 23 0.93 -3.41 4.10
C PHE A 23 0.10 -2.13 4.00
N LEU A 24 -0.47 -1.87 2.82
CA LEU A 24 -1.35 -0.74 2.57
C LEU A 24 -2.70 -1.26 2.05
N ARG A 25 -3.77 -1.02 2.80
CA ARG A 25 -5.14 -1.39 2.41
C ARG A 25 -5.99 -0.14 2.26
N ILE A 26 -6.52 0.07 1.06
CA ILE A 26 -7.39 1.19 0.72
C ILE A 26 -8.75 0.61 0.34
N ARG A 27 -9.73 0.76 1.22
CA ARG A 27 -11.11 0.37 0.93
C ARG A 27 -11.92 1.57 0.46
N SER A 28 -12.50 1.46 -0.73
CA SER A 28 -13.50 2.38 -1.27
C SER A 28 -14.86 1.68 -1.36
N LYS A 29 -15.93 2.44 -1.58
CA LYS A 29 -17.28 1.87 -1.77
C LYS A 29 -17.40 0.91 -2.95
N LYS A 30 -16.57 1.09 -3.98
CA LYS A 30 -16.62 0.33 -5.24
C LYS A 30 -15.46 -0.64 -5.44
N SER A 31 -14.39 -0.52 -4.65
CA SER A 31 -13.16 -1.29 -4.83
C SER A 31 -12.35 -1.29 -3.55
N GLU A 32 -11.68 -2.39 -3.29
CA GLU A 32 -10.68 -2.51 -2.25
C GLU A 32 -9.33 -2.80 -2.90
N VAL A 33 -8.34 -1.96 -2.62
CA VAL A 33 -6.98 -2.10 -3.13
C VAL A 33 -6.08 -2.47 -1.96
N MET A 34 -5.36 -3.58 -2.08
CA MET A 34 -4.39 -4.04 -1.11
C MET A 34 -3.03 -4.07 -1.77
N VAL A 35 -2.04 -3.47 -1.12
CA VAL A 35 -0.67 -3.36 -1.61
C VAL A 35 0.28 -3.89 -0.56
N ALA A 36 1.05 -4.91 -0.90
CA ALA A 36 2.10 -5.47 -0.07
C ALA A 36 3.44 -5.30 -0.81
N PRO A 37 4.27 -4.31 -0.42
CA PRO A 37 5.61 -4.18 -0.97
C PRO A 37 6.56 -5.21 -0.34
N ASP A 38 7.24 -6.00 -1.17
CA ASP A 38 8.40 -6.83 -0.81
C ASP A 38 9.70 -6.19 -1.37
N LYS A 39 10.86 -6.80 -1.10
CA LYS A 39 12.18 -6.32 -1.55
C LYS A 39 12.30 -6.28 -3.07
N ASP A 40 11.79 -7.32 -3.74
CA ASP A 40 12.00 -7.52 -5.18
C ASP A 40 10.74 -7.27 -6.03
N PHE A 41 9.56 -7.30 -5.40
CA PHE A 41 8.28 -7.12 -6.09
C PHE A 41 7.26 -6.43 -5.20
N ILE A 42 6.27 -5.80 -5.84
CA ILE A 42 5.13 -5.19 -5.15
C ILE A 42 3.89 -6.00 -5.55
N LEU A 43 3.25 -6.62 -4.57
CA LEU A 43 1.98 -7.30 -4.79
C LEU A 43 0.85 -6.28 -4.68
N ILE A 44 0.05 -6.15 -5.74
CA ILE A 44 -1.15 -5.30 -5.78
C ILE A 44 -2.36 -6.20 -6.04
N VAL A 45 -3.32 -6.19 -5.12
CA VAL A 45 -4.59 -6.90 -5.24
C VAL A 45 -5.71 -5.86 -5.36
N VAL A 46 -6.54 -5.98 -6.39
CA VAL A 46 -7.76 -5.20 -6.54
C VAL A 46 -8.93 -6.14 -6.36
N GLN A 47 -9.68 -5.96 -5.28
CA GLN A 47 -10.90 -6.68 -4.99
C GLN A 47 -12.09 -5.78 -5.31
N SER A 48 -13.12 -6.35 -5.92
CA SER A 48 -14.43 -5.73 -5.92
C SER A 48 -15.09 -6.03 -4.57
N PRO A 49 -15.64 -5.03 -3.86
CA PRO A 49 -16.43 -5.28 -2.68
C PRO A 49 -17.61 -6.15 -3.09
N LEU A 50 -17.81 -7.28 -2.41
CA LEU A 50 -19.11 -7.93 -2.43
C LEU A 50 -20.11 -6.93 -1.82
N GLU A 51 -21.14 -6.58 -2.59
CA GLU A 51 -22.36 -5.96 -2.06
C GLU A 51 -23.04 -6.89 -1.05
#